data_AF-A0AAN4YBF3-F1
#
_entry.id   AF-A0AAN4YBF3-F1
#
_cell.length_a   1.000
_cell.length_b   1.000
_cell.length_c   1.000
_cell.angle_alpha   90.00
_cell.angle_beta   90.00
_cell.angle_gamma   90.00
#
_symmetry.space_group_name_H-M   'P 1'
#
loop_
_entity.id
_entity.type
_entity.pdbx_description
1 polymer ?
#
loop_
_entity_poly.entity_id
_entity_poly.type
_entity_poly.pdbx_seq_one_letter_code
_entity_poly.pdbx_strand_id
1 'polypeptide(L)'
;MMFCLKQKNSKKINSHRWLFNAFGRILNPEVCILLDAGTKPGQKSLLALWEGFYNDKDLGGACGEIHAMLGKGWKNLINPLVAAQNFEYKISNILDKPLESSFGYVSVLPGAFSAYRFRAIMGRPLEQYFHGDHTLSKQLGKKGIEGMNIFKKNMFLAEDRILCFELVAKAGSKWHLSYIKASKGETDVPEGVAEFISQRRRWLNGSFAAGLYSLMHFGRMYKSGHNIIRMFFLHIQMLYNVFNTILTWFSLASYWLTTTVIMDLVGTPSESNGNKGFPFGKSATPIINTIVKYVYLGLLLLQFILALGNRPKGSRFSYLTSFVVFGIIQIYVVVDALYLVVRAFTNSDAIDFVTDQGVGEFLKSFFSSSGAGIIIIALAATFGLYFVASFMYLDPWHMFTSFPAYMFVQSSYINVLNVYAFSNWHDVSWGTKGSDKADALPSATTTKEDGGKEAVIEEIDKPQADIDSQFEATVKRALTPYVPPVEKDEKSLDDSYKSFRTRLVTLWIFSNAFLAVCITSDGMDKFGFTVRYSD
;
A
#
# COMPACT_ATOMS: atom_id res chain seq x y z
N MET A 1 27.26 19.65 18.67
CA MET A 1 26.02 19.55 17.87
C MET A 1 26.34 20.01 16.45
N MET A 2 26.10 19.19 15.43
CA MET A 2 26.20 19.62 14.03
C MET A 2 24.80 19.88 13.49
N PHE A 3 24.61 21.02 12.83
CA PHE A 3 23.33 21.41 12.25
C PHE A 3 23.49 21.56 10.72
N CYS A 4 22.63 20.90 9.97
CA CYS A 4 22.60 20.98 8.51
C CYS A 4 21.20 21.42 8.06
N LEU A 5 21.12 22.62 7.49
CA LEU A 5 19.90 23.13 6.89
C LEU A 5 20.06 23.13 5.37
N LYS A 6 19.08 22.54 4.68
CA LYS A 6 19.03 22.56 3.21
C LYS A 6 18.27 23.79 2.74
N GLN A 7 18.90 24.62 1.90
CA GLN A 7 18.26 25.80 1.30
C GLN A 7 17.08 25.43 0.40
N LYS A 8 17.16 24.29 -0.30
CA LYS A 8 16.09 23.76 -1.16
C LYS A 8 15.51 22.49 -0.54
N ASN A 9 14.18 22.37 -0.57
CA ASN A 9 13.52 21.13 -0.18
C ASN A 9 13.73 20.03 -1.24
N SER A 10 14.86 19.33 -1.15
CA SER A 10 15.22 18.21 -2.03
C SER A 10 14.71 16.85 -1.53
N LYS A 11 13.66 16.82 -0.69
CA LYS A 11 13.02 15.61 -0.13
C LYS A 11 13.91 14.75 0.80
N LYS A 12 13.32 13.67 1.33
CA LYS A 12 13.87 12.73 2.34
C LYS A 12 15.19 12.07 1.92
N ILE A 13 15.22 11.41 0.76
CA ILE A 13 16.38 10.61 0.32
C ILE A 13 17.65 11.48 0.21
N ASN A 14 17.51 12.73 -0.25
CA ASN A 14 18.62 13.67 -0.30
C ASN A 14 19.14 14.05 1.11
N SER A 15 18.25 14.20 2.12
CA SER A 15 18.67 14.39 3.51
C SER A 15 19.47 13.19 4.02
N HIS A 16 19.04 11.97 3.68
CA HIS A 16 19.76 10.75 4.05
C HIS A 16 21.13 10.68 3.36
N ARG A 17 21.26 11.20 2.14
CA ARG A 17 22.55 11.28 1.45
C ARG A 17 23.53 12.20 2.17
N TRP A 18 23.08 13.35 2.65
CA TRP A 18 23.88 14.21 3.53
C TRP A 18 24.29 13.48 4.81
N LEU A 19 23.35 12.80 5.46
CA LEU A 19 23.62 12.04 6.68
C LEU A 19 24.66 10.93 6.45
N PHE A 20 24.45 10.04 5.49
CA PHE A 20 25.28 8.83 5.35
C PHE A 20 26.58 9.08 4.55
N ASN A 21 26.52 9.84 3.46
CA ASN A 21 27.69 10.01 2.58
C ASN A 21 28.59 11.19 2.99
N ALA A 22 28.07 12.19 3.72
CA ALA A 22 28.88 13.31 4.21
C ALA A 22 29.17 13.16 5.71
N PHE A 23 28.19 13.40 6.58
CA PHE A 23 28.43 13.40 8.03
C PHE A 23 28.86 12.03 8.57
N GLY A 24 28.20 10.97 8.13
CA GLY A 24 28.46 9.60 8.56
C GLY A 24 29.86 9.13 8.21
N ARG A 25 30.41 9.53 7.05
CA ARG A 25 31.79 9.19 6.66
C ARG A 25 32.83 9.87 7.55
N ILE A 26 32.53 11.04 8.08
CA ILE A 26 33.43 11.79 8.98
C ILE A 26 33.30 11.28 10.41
N LEU A 27 32.07 11.12 10.89
CA LEU A 27 31.79 10.73 12.27
C LEU A 27 31.98 9.24 12.55
N ASN A 28 31.80 8.39 11.53
CA ASN A 28 31.73 6.93 11.64
C ASN A 28 30.84 6.46 12.82
N PRO A 29 29.57 6.88 12.88
CA PRO A 29 28.69 6.55 14.00
C PRO A 29 28.42 5.04 14.04
N GLU A 30 28.22 4.44 15.21
CA GLU A 30 27.82 3.03 15.26
C GLU A 30 26.37 2.85 14.78
N VAL A 31 25.47 3.74 15.20
CA VAL A 31 24.03 3.70 14.90
C VAL A 31 23.57 5.05 14.36
N CYS A 32 22.81 5.01 13.28
CA CYS A 32 22.11 6.17 12.72
C CYS A 32 20.60 6.00 12.94
N ILE A 33 19.96 6.92 13.65
CA ILE A 33 18.50 6.95 13.81
C ILE A 33 17.90 7.97 12.84
N LEU A 34 16.91 7.55 12.07
CA LEU A 34 16.14 8.35 11.14
C LEU A 34 14.77 8.66 11.76
N LEU A 35 14.40 9.94 11.75
CA LEU A 35 13.14 10.44 12.29
C LEU A 35 12.55 11.46 11.32
N ASP A 36 11.36 11.21 10.80
CA ASP A 36 10.68 12.15 9.91
C ASP A 36 10.15 13.36 10.68
N ALA A 37 10.17 14.53 10.02
CA ALA A 37 9.48 15.70 10.51
C ALA A 37 7.96 15.42 10.61
N GLY A 38 7.39 15.65 11.79
CA GLY A 38 5.99 15.30 12.12
C GLY A 38 5.85 14.02 12.93
N THR A 39 6.91 13.19 13.02
CA THR A 39 6.91 12.03 13.92
C THR A 39 7.33 12.44 15.33
N LYS A 40 6.52 12.09 16.33
CA LYS A 40 6.81 12.35 17.74
C LYS A 40 7.27 11.04 18.41
N PRO A 41 8.58 10.89 18.71
CA PRO A 41 9.06 9.71 19.43
C PRO A 41 8.60 9.76 20.89
N GLY A 42 8.28 8.61 21.45
CA GLY A 42 8.06 8.43 22.88
C GLY A 42 9.32 8.72 23.71
N GLN A 43 9.14 9.00 25.00
CA GLN A 43 10.19 9.50 25.90
C GLN A 43 11.47 8.64 25.93
N LYS A 44 11.34 7.30 25.86
CA LYS A 44 12.47 6.36 25.86
C LYS A 44 12.70 5.68 24.51
N SER A 45 12.01 6.11 23.46
CA SER A 45 11.98 5.38 22.18
C SER A 45 13.34 5.34 21.47
N LEU A 46 14.11 6.43 21.54
CA LEU A 46 15.45 6.49 20.96
C LEU A 46 16.43 5.58 21.73
N LEU A 47 16.33 5.58 23.06
CA LEU A 47 17.13 4.72 23.92
C LEU A 47 16.82 3.25 23.64
N ALA A 48 15.54 2.87 23.57
CA ALA A 48 15.14 1.49 23.28
C ALA A 48 15.65 0.98 21.92
N LEU A 49 15.67 1.83 20.89
CA LEU A 49 16.29 1.46 19.61
C LEU A 49 17.79 1.21 19.80
N TRP A 50 18.49 2.15 20.43
CA TRP A 50 19.93 2.04 20.68
C TRP A 50 20.28 0.79 21.50
N GLU A 51 19.52 0.48 22.55
CA GLU A 51 19.68 -0.73 23.37
C GLU A 51 19.58 -2.01 22.52
N GLY A 52 18.69 -2.03 21.53
CA GLY A 52 18.61 -3.13 20.57
C GLY A 52 19.92 -3.36 19.82
N PHE A 53 20.57 -2.29 19.32
CA PHE A 53 21.88 -2.39 18.67
C PHE A 53 23.02 -2.68 19.65
N TYR A 54 22.91 -2.22 20.89
CA TYR A 54 23.90 -2.48 21.92
C TYR A 54 23.94 -3.97 22.29
N ASN A 55 22.77 -4.58 22.45
CA ASN A 55 22.63 -5.99 22.84
C ASN A 55 22.87 -6.98 21.70
N ASP A 56 22.75 -6.53 20.45
CA ASP A 56 22.91 -7.39 19.28
C ASP A 56 23.87 -6.80 18.24
N LYS A 57 25.10 -7.34 18.21
CA LYS A 57 26.18 -6.89 17.32
C LYS A 57 25.90 -7.11 15.83
N ASP A 58 25.03 -8.07 15.50
CA ASP A 58 24.67 -8.48 14.14
C ASP A 58 23.34 -7.83 13.68
N LEU A 59 22.70 -7.01 14.54
CA LEU A 59 21.55 -6.19 14.18
C LEU A 59 21.97 -5.09 13.18
N GLY A 60 21.48 -5.20 11.95
CA GLY A 60 21.77 -4.26 10.86
C GLY A 60 20.79 -3.09 10.77
N GLY A 61 19.54 -3.30 11.19
CA GLY A 61 18.50 -2.28 11.20
C GLY A 61 17.35 -2.65 12.14
N ALA A 62 16.68 -1.64 12.69
CA ALA A 62 15.53 -1.85 13.55
C ALA A 62 14.51 -0.72 13.42
N CYS A 63 13.26 -1.00 13.79
CA CYS A 63 12.21 0.02 13.88
C CYS A 63 11.38 -0.16 15.14
N GLY A 64 10.76 0.94 15.56
CA GLY A 64 9.76 0.93 16.62
C GLY A 64 8.35 0.73 16.09
N GLU A 65 7.39 0.67 17.02
CA GLU A 65 5.97 0.78 16.77
C GLU A 65 5.63 2.18 16.24
N ILE A 66 5.15 2.26 15.00
CA ILE A 66 4.50 3.47 14.49
C ILE A 66 3.01 3.35 14.77
N HIS A 67 2.43 4.36 15.42
CA HIS A 67 1.00 4.45 15.63
C HIS A 67 0.44 5.82 15.21
N ALA A 68 -0.85 5.83 14.89
CA ALA A 68 -1.53 7.04 14.47
C ALA A 68 -1.65 8.04 15.65
N MET A 69 -1.57 9.33 15.35
CA MET A 69 -1.92 10.40 16.28
C MET A 69 -3.44 10.40 16.51
N LEU A 70 -3.86 9.93 17.70
CA LEU A 70 -5.27 9.77 18.05
C LEU A 70 -5.94 11.05 18.54
N GLY A 71 -5.16 12.10 18.81
CA GLY A 71 -5.63 13.33 19.43
C GLY A 71 -5.97 13.16 20.91
N LYS A 72 -6.19 14.30 21.60
CA LYS A 72 -6.53 14.30 23.03
C LYS A 72 -7.87 13.58 23.24
N GLY A 73 -7.87 12.52 24.06
CA GLY A 73 -9.06 11.71 24.32
C GLY A 73 -9.58 10.95 23.10
N TRP A 74 -8.68 10.56 22.18
CA TRP A 74 -9.01 9.76 20.98
C TRP A 74 -10.01 10.40 20.00
N LYS A 75 -10.15 11.73 20.03
CA LYS A 75 -11.09 12.47 19.18
C LYS A 75 -10.92 12.20 17.68
N ASN A 76 -9.70 11.89 17.22
CA ASN A 76 -9.47 11.64 15.79
C ASN A 76 -10.08 10.30 15.33
N LEU A 77 -10.35 9.35 16.23
CA LEU A 77 -11.00 8.08 15.91
C LEU A 77 -12.48 8.22 15.51
N ILE A 78 -13.08 9.40 15.70
CA ILE A 78 -14.42 9.70 15.17
C ILE A 78 -14.43 9.63 13.64
N ASN A 79 -13.31 9.95 12.99
CA ASN A 79 -13.15 9.79 11.55
C ASN A 79 -12.90 8.30 11.22
N PRO A 80 -13.80 7.62 10.47
CA PRO A 80 -13.65 6.20 10.16
C PRO A 80 -12.36 5.86 9.40
N LEU A 81 -11.84 6.79 8.59
CA LEU A 81 -10.57 6.60 7.88
C LEU A 81 -9.38 6.60 8.83
N VAL A 82 -9.38 7.46 9.85
CA VAL A 82 -8.32 7.50 10.87
C VAL A 82 -8.40 6.23 11.73
N ALA A 83 -9.60 5.85 12.15
CA ALA A 83 -9.82 4.64 12.92
C ALA A 83 -9.37 3.38 12.17
N ALA A 84 -9.77 3.22 10.91
CA ALA A 84 -9.36 2.08 10.09
C ALA A 84 -7.83 1.99 9.92
N GLN A 85 -7.16 3.13 9.69
CA GLN A 85 -5.70 3.17 9.58
C GLN A 85 -5.00 2.84 10.90
N ASN A 86 -5.54 3.33 12.02
CA ASN A 86 -5.03 2.96 13.34
C ASN A 86 -5.13 1.45 13.57
N PHE A 87 -6.25 0.82 13.16
CA PHE A 87 -6.42 -0.63 13.24
C PHE A 87 -5.36 -1.37 12.43
N GLU A 88 -5.14 -1.00 11.17
CA GLU A 88 -4.12 -1.65 10.32
C GLU A 88 -2.71 -1.52 10.90
N TYR A 89 -2.34 -0.33 11.38
CA TYR A 89 -1.04 -0.13 12.01
C TYR A 89 -0.87 -1.04 13.23
N LYS A 90 -1.91 -1.15 14.07
CA LYS A 90 -1.88 -2.02 15.24
C LYS A 90 -1.75 -3.48 14.86
N ILE A 91 -2.58 -3.98 13.94
CA ILE A 91 -2.51 -5.37 13.49
C ILE A 91 -1.14 -5.69 12.85
N SER A 92 -0.60 -4.80 12.02
CA SER A 92 0.73 -5.02 11.42
C SER A 92 1.84 -5.06 12.48
N ASN A 93 1.76 -4.20 13.52
CA ASN A 93 2.72 -4.21 14.63
C ASN A 93 2.55 -5.40 15.59
N ILE A 94 1.37 -6.03 15.62
CA ILE A 94 1.04 -7.17 16.51
C ILE A 94 1.35 -8.51 15.83
N LEU A 95 1.09 -8.62 14.52
CA LEU A 95 1.22 -9.86 13.76
C LEU A 95 2.44 -9.84 12.84
N ASP A 96 2.44 -8.95 11.84
CA ASP A 96 3.44 -8.98 10.76
C ASP A 96 4.85 -8.69 11.30
N LYS A 97 5.02 -7.58 12.02
CA LYS A 97 6.33 -7.11 12.47
C LYS A 97 7.01 -8.10 13.42
N PRO A 98 6.33 -8.65 14.43
CA PRO A 98 6.94 -9.65 15.30
C PRO A 98 7.28 -10.95 14.56
N LEU A 99 6.40 -11.42 13.65
CA LEU A 99 6.66 -12.60 12.83
C LEU A 99 7.92 -12.40 11.97
N GLU A 100 7.97 -11.33 11.18
CA GLU A 100 9.11 -11.00 10.33
C GLU A 100 10.40 -10.79 11.14
N SER A 101 10.29 -10.15 12.32
CA SER A 101 11.41 -9.94 13.24
C SER A 101 11.96 -11.25 13.80
N SER A 102 11.09 -12.24 14.05
CA SER A 102 11.52 -13.56 14.52
C SER A 102 12.37 -14.29 13.48
N PHE A 103 12.06 -14.10 12.20
CA PHE A 103 12.84 -14.63 11.08
C PHE A 103 14.12 -13.83 10.83
N GLY A 104 14.19 -12.58 11.28
CA GLY A 104 15.34 -11.69 11.12
C GLY A 104 15.31 -10.86 9.84
N TYR A 105 14.18 -10.82 9.15
CA TYR A 105 13.96 -9.97 7.98
C TYR A 105 12.63 -9.24 8.09
N VAL A 106 12.64 -8.09 8.75
CA VAL A 106 11.51 -7.14 8.71
C VAL A 106 11.42 -6.53 7.31
N SER A 107 10.33 -6.78 6.59
CA SER A 107 10.20 -6.42 5.17
C SER A 107 10.16 -4.92 4.91
N VAL A 108 9.83 -4.14 5.94
CA VAL A 108 9.91 -2.68 5.93
C VAL A 108 10.25 -2.15 7.32
N LEU A 109 11.33 -1.38 7.41
CA LEU A 109 11.60 -0.49 8.53
C LEU A 109 11.07 0.90 8.15
N PRO A 110 10.00 1.40 8.77
CA PRO A 110 9.38 2.65 8.36
C PRO A 110 10.37 3.81 8.35
N GLY A 111 10.41 4.56 7.23
CA GLY A 111 11.23 5.77 7.12
C GLY A 111 10.94 6.83 8.18
N ALA A 112 9.71 6.83 8.72
CA ALA A 112 9.27 7.75 9.76
C ALA A 112 10.05 7.60 11.07
N PHE A 113 10.37 6.35 11.45
CA PHE A 113 11.12 6.08 12.67
C PHE A 113 11.83 4.72 12.59
N SER A 114 13.10 4.75 12.21
CA SER A 114 13.93 3.56 12.08
C SER A 114 15.38 3.88 12.41
N ALA A 115 16.16 2.84 12.68
CA ALA A 115 17.57 2.94 13.00
C ALA A 115 18.36 1.91 12.20
N TYR A 116 19.59 2.26 11.85
CA TYR A 116 20.47 1.44 11.05
C TYR A 116 21.87 1.45 11.62
N ARG A 117 22.52 0.28 11.63
CA ARG A 117 23.94 0.20 11.95
C ARG A 117 24.74 0.73 10.76
N PHE A 118 25.61 1.71 10.99
CA PHE A 118 26.27 2.43 9.90
C PHE A 118 27.11 1.49 9.01
N ARG A 119 27.94 0.62 9.61
CA ARG A 119 28.70 -0.38 8.85
C ARG A 119 27.83 -1.36 8.06
N ALA A 120 26.62 -1.65 8.53
CA ALA A 120 25.68 -2.56 7.87
C ALA A 120 25.10 -1.91 6.61
N ILE A 121 24.63 -0.66 6.72
CA ILE A 121 23.94 0.04 5.64
C ILE A 121 24.88 0.48 4.51
N MET A 122 26.16 0.75 4.80
CA MET A 122 27.16 1.16 3.81
C MET A 122 27.36 0.15 2.66
N GLY A 123 27.78 0.66 1.50
CA GLY A 123 27.99 -0.12 0.27
C GLY A 123 26.68 -0.32 -0.51
N ARG A 124 26.50 -1.53 -1.05
CA ARG A 124 25.36 -1.86 -1.91
C ARG A 124 23.98 -1.47 -1.34
N PRO A 125 23.65 -1.66 -0.04
CA PRO A 125 22.33 -1.27 0.46
C PRO A 125 22.05 0.23 0.30
N LEU A 126 22.99 1.10 0.69
CA LEU A 126 22.87 2.55 0.46
C LEU A 126 22.92 2.93 -1.02
N GLU A 127 23.74 2.27 -1.84
CA GLU A 127 23.78 2.53 -3.28
C GLU A 127 22.42 2.27 -3.94
N GLN A 128 21.78 1.15 -3.58
CA GLN A 128 20.42 0.85 -4.03
C GLN A 128 19.41 1.87 -3.48
N TYR A 129 19.49 2.24 -2.20
CA TYR A 129 18.61 3.24 -1.62
C TYR A 129 18.65 4.59 -2.36
N PHE A 130 19.86 5.07 -2.69
CA PHE A 130 20.05 6.35 -3.36
C PHE A 130 19.71 6.35 -4.85
N HIS A 131 19.44 5.19 -5.46
CA HIS A 131 18.84 5.17 -6.81
C HIS A 131 17.45 5.82 -6.84
N GLY A 132 16.75 5.91 -5.71
CA GLY A 132 15.49 6.67 -5.58
C GLY A 132 15.66 8.19 -5.47
N ASP A 133 16.90 8.72 -5.41
CA ASP A 133 17.14 10.16 -5.28
C ASP A 133 16.94 10.91 -6.60
N HIS A 134 15.85 11.67 -6.71
CA HIS A 134 15.55 12.52 -7.86
C HIS A 134 16.61 13.60 -8.13
N THR A 135 17.41 14.00 -7.14
CA THR A 135 18.48 14.98 -7.37
C THR A 135 19.66 14.37 -8.12
N LEU A 136 19.86 13.04 -8.02
CA LEU A 136 20.87 12.32 -8.79
C LEU A 136 20.39 11.99 -10.19
N SER A 137 19.08 11.95 -10.46
CA SER A 137 18.57 11.59 -11.80
C SER A 137 19.13 12.50 -12.87
N LYS A 138 19.13 13.81 -12.64
CA LYS A 138 19.66 14.82 -13.56
C LYS A 138 21.16 14.66 -13.83
N GLN A 139 21.92 14.17 -12.85
CA GLN A 139 23.37 13.99 -12.98
C GLN A 139 23.73 12.64 -13.60
N LEU A 140 22.95 11.59 -13.29
CA LEU A 140 23.17 10.23 -13.78
C LEU A 140 22.52 9.98 -15.16
N GLY A 141 21.63 10.86 -15.62
CA GLY A 141 20.91 10.74 -16.90
C GLY A 141 20.26 9.37 -17.06
N LYS A 142 20.60 8.67 -18.16
CA LYS A 142 20.11 7.30 -18.45
C LYS A 142 20.54 6.24 -17.42
N LYS A 143 21.55 6.51 -16.58
CA LYS A 143 21.93 5.62 -15.46
C LYS A 143 21.15 5.92 -14.17
N GLY A 144 20.43 7.05 -14.12
CA GLY A 144 19.58 7.46 -13.02
C GLY A 144 18.11 7.03 -13.19
N ILE A 145 17.21 7.64 -12.40
CA ILE A 145 15.76 7.36 -12.42
C ILE A 145 15.17 7.56 -13.82
N GLU A 146 15.73 8.48 -14.63
CA GLU A 146 15.24 8.80 -15.97
C GLU A 146 15.39 7.63 -16.97
N GLY A 147 16.39 6.76 -16.78
CA GLY A 147 16.55 5.55 -17.61
C GLY A 147 15.91 4.29 -17.02
N MET A 148 15.23 4.38 -15.87
CA MET A 148 14.59 3.22 -15.25
C MET A 148 13.25 2.89 -15.90
N ASN A 149 12.97 1.59 -16.05
CA ASN A 149 11.62 1.15 -16.40
C ASN A 149 10.63 1.51 -15.27
N ILE A 150 9.35 1.56 -15.60
CA ILE A 150 8.30 1.96 -14.65
C ILE A 150 8.20 1.04 -13.43
N PHE A 151 8.51 -0.25 -13.61
CA PHE A 151 8.56 -1.21 -12.51
C PHE A 151 9.61 -0.80 -11.45
N LYS A 152 10.84 -0.50 -11.90
CA LYS A 152 11.93 -0.04 -11.03
C LYS A 152 11.65 1.34 -10.43
N LYS A 153 10.93 2.22 -11.12
CA LYS A 153 10.45 3.48 -10.52
C LYS A 153 9.45 3.24 -9.39
N ASN A 154 8.48 2.33 -9.57
CA ASN A 154 7.53 1.95 -8.51
C ASN A 154 8.25 1.29 -7.33
N MET A 155 9.26 0.49 -7.58
CA MET A 155 10.11 -0.11 -6.54
C MET A 155 10.69 0.95 -5.57
N PHE A 156 11.09 2.12 -6.08
CA PHE A 156 11.62 3.22 -5.28
C PHE A 156 10.57 4.13 -4.63
N LEU A 157 9.27 3.84 -4.79
CA LEU A 157 8.21 4.43 -3.95
C LEU A 157 8.17 3.81 -2.55
N ALA A 158 8.76 2.62 -2.40
CA ALA A 158 8.97 1.89 -1.16
C ALA A 158 10.46 1.58 -0.98
N GLU A 159 11.31 2.61 -1.11
CA GLU A 159 12.76 2.50 -1.02
C GLU A 159 13.23 1.85 0.31
N ASP A 160 12.48 2.07 1.39
CA ASP A 160 12.77 1.50 2.70
C ASP A 160 12.66 -0.05 2.67
N ARG A 161 11.76 -0.63 1.87
CA ARG A 161 11.65 -2.11 1.69
C ARG A 161 12.85 -2.69 0.97
N ILE A 162 13.32 -2.00 -0.07
CA ILE A 162 14.51 -2.42 -0.82
C ILE A 162 15.74 -2.38 0.06
N LEU A 163 15.86 -1.33 0.88
CA LEU A 163 16.95 -1.21 1.83
C LEU A 163 16.97 -2.38 2.83
N CYS A 164 15.80 -2.78 3.34
CA CYS A 164 15.66 -3.92 4.24
C CYS A 164 16.16 -5.22 3.58
N PHE A 165 15.72 -5.49 2.35
CA PHE A 165 16.17 -6.66 1.60
C PHE A 165 17.69 -6.62 1.34
N GLU A 166 18.22 -5.49 0.86
CA GLU A 166 19.65 -5.34 0.55
C GLU A 166 20.54 -5.49 1.78
N LEU A 167 20.07 -5.06 2.96
CA LEU A 167 20.77 -5.24 4.23
C LEU A 167 20.90 -6.72 4.59
N VAL A 168 19.79 -7.47 4.56
CA VAL A 168 19.78 -8.90 4.92
C VAL A 168 20.51 -9.75 3.87
N ALA A 169 20.40 -9.39 2.59
CA ALA A 169 21.06 -10.06 1.48
C ALA A 169 22.50 -9.56 1.22
N LYS A 170 23.09 -8.78 2.13
CA LYS A 170 24.44 -8.23 1.97
C LYS A 170 25.47 -9.35 1.99
N ALA A 171 26.26 -9.44 0.92
CA ALA A 171 27.22 -10.52 0.72
C ALA A 171 28.28 -10.55 1.84
N GLY A 172 28.62 -11.76 2.31
CA GLY A 172 29.61 -11.97 3.36
C GLY A 172 29.25 -11.40 4.73
N SER A 173 28.01 -10.92 4.92
CA SER A 173 27.52 -10.40 6.19
C SER A 173 26.28 -11.16 6.66
N LYS A 174 26.05 -11.18 7.96
CA LYS A 174 24.88 -11.85 8.60
C LYS A 174 23.96 -10.85 9.28
N TRP A 175 23.78 -9.68 8.68
CA TRP A 175 22.92 -8.64 9.23
C TRP A 175 21.46 -9.10 9.23
N HIS A 176 20.79 -8.97 10.36
CA HIS A 176 19.34 -9.17 10.47
C HIS A 176 18.65 -7.88 10.91
N LEU A 177 17.32 -7.87 10.77
CA LEU A 177 16.47 -6.74 11.11
C LEU A 177 15.51 -7.12 12.22
N SER A 178 15.17 -6.17 13.09
CA SER A 178 14.28 -6.43 14.22
C SER A 178 13.26 -5.33 14.47
N TYR A 179 12.11 -5.74 15.01
CA TYR A 179 11.07 -4.87 15.50
C TYR A 179 11.19 -4.71 17.02
N ILE A 180 11.33 -3.48 17.52
CA ILE A 180 11.53 -3.17 18.93
C ILE A 180 10.25 -2.55 19.49
N LYS A 181 9.37 -3.37 20.08
CA LYS A 181 8.08 -2.97 20.67
C LYS A 181 8.19 -1.82 21.69
N ALA A 182 9.28 -1.76 22.45
CA ALA A 182 9.50 -0.72 23.46
C ALA A 182 9.73 0.67 22.84
N SER A 183 10.13 0.73 21.58
CA SER A 183 10.31 1.98 20.86
C SER A 183 9.01 2.36 20.14
N LYS A 184 8.47 3.55 20.43
CA LYS A 184 7.20 4.03 19.86
C LYS A 184 7.33 5.40 19.21
N GLY A 185 6.65 5.61 18.09
CA GLY A 185 6.55 6.88 17.38
C GLY A 185 5.12 7.18 16.94
N GLU A 186 4.65 8.38 17.22
CA GLU A 186 3.35 8.90 16.78
C GLU A 186 3.48 9.65 15.46
N THR A 187 2.64 9.35 14.47
CA THR A 187 2.60 10.05 13.18
C THR A 187 1.18 10.46 12.79
N ASP A 188 1.05 11.53 12.01
CA ASP A 188 -0.23 11.89 11.41
C ASP A 188 -0.63 10.90 10.30
N VAL A 189 -1.95 10.79 10.08
CA VAL A 189 -2.54 9.96 9.03
C VAL A 189 -3.50 10.79 8.18
N PRO A 190 -3.76 10.42 6.92
CA PRO A 190 -4.75 11.08 6.09
C PRO A 190 -6.14 11.08 6.74
N GLU A 191 -6.78 12.25 6.74
CA GLU A 191 -8.15 12.43 7.25
C GLU A 191 -9.19 12.47 6.13
N GLY A 192 -8.77 12.75 4.88
CA GLY A 192 -9.65 12.89 3.73
C GLY A 192 -9.45 11.80 2.67
N VAL A 193 -10.54 11.40 2.01
CA VAL A 193 -10.57 10.32 1.00
C VAL A 193 -9.54 10.53 -0.13
N ALA A 194 -9.44 11.73 -0.68
CA ALA A 194 -8.52 11.99 -1.81
C ALA A 194 -7.05 11.83 -1.43
N GLU A 195 -6.67 12.29 -0.23
CA GLU A 195 -5.32 12.12 0.30
C GLU A 195 -5.05 10.65 0.61
N PHE A 196 -6.02 9.98 1.24
CA PHE A 196 -5.95 8.58 1.59
C PHE A 196 -5.73 7.68 0.36
N ILE A 197 -6.50 7.87 -0.72
CA ILE A 197 -6.30 7.17 -2.00
C ILE A 197 -4.91 7.43 -2.58
N SER A 198 -4.46 8.69 -2.54
CA SER A 198 -3.15 9.08 -3.10
C SER A 198 -1.99 8.43 -2.34
N GLN A 199 -2.08 8.38 -1.01
CA GLN A 199 -1.12 7.70 -0.15
C GLN A 199 -1.12 6.19 -0.43
N ARG A 200 -2.30 5.59 -0.54
CA ARG A 200 -2.45 4.14 -0.71
C ARG A 200 -1.97 3.65 -2.07
N ARG A 201 -2.16 4.41 -3.15
CA ARG A 201 -1.51 4.12 -4.43
C ARG A 201 0.00 3.96 -4.26
N ARG A 202 0.67 4.90 -3.57
CA ARG A 202 2.12 4.84 -3.33
C ARG A 202 2.50 3.57 -2.58
N TRP A 203 1.80 3.27 -1.50
CA TRP A 203 2.11 2.13 -0.64
C TRP A 203 1.86 0.79 -1.32
N LEU A 204 0.73 0.65 -2.02
CA LEU A 204 0.34 -0.58 -2.69
C LEU A 204 1.28 -0.87 -3.87
N ASN A 205 1.48 0.09 -4.77
CA ASN A 205 2.34 -0.11 -5.94
C ASN A 205 3.80 -0.32 -5.51
N GLY A 206 4.29 0.49 -4.55
CA GLY A 206 5.64 0.38 -4.03
C GLY A 206 5.89 -0.94 -3.32
N SER A 207 4.95 -1.37 -2.46
CA SER A 207 5.08 -2.65 -1.74
C SER A 207 5.00 -3.85 -2.67
N PHE A 208 4.13 -3.82 -3.68
CA PHE A 208 4.02 -4.90 -4.66
C PHE A 208 5.31 -5.02 -5.50
N ALA A 209 5.82 -3.90 -6.03
CA ALA A 209 7.06 -3.88 -6.81
C ALA A 209 8.28 -4.31 -5.97
N ALA A 210 8.38 -3.84 -4.72
CA ALA A 210 9.46 -4.22 -3.82
C ALA A 210 9.37 -5.69 -3.36
N GLY A 211 8.17 -6.20 -3.14
CA GLY A 211 7.91 -7.60 -2.84
C GLY A 211 8.41 -8.51 -3.96
N LEU A 212 7.97 -8.25 -5.20
CA LEU A 212 8.45 -8.97 -6.39
C LEU A 212 9.97 -8.87 -6.56
N TYR A 213 10.56 -7.70 -6.32
CA TYR A 213 12.01 -7.53 -6.34
C TYR A 213 12.70 -8.48 -5.36
N SER A 214 12.25 -8.51 -4.10
CA SER A 214 12.84 -9.37 -3.06
C SER A 214 12.71 -10.87 -3.39
N LEU A 215 11.58 -11.28 -3.98
CA LEU A 215 11.35 -12.66 -4.42
C LEU A 215 12.27 -13.04 -5.58
N MET A 216 12.34 -12.22 -6.63
CA MET A 216 13.20 -12.45 -7.79
C MET A 216 14.69 -12.50 -7.43
N HIS A 217 15.10 -11.77 -6.40
CA HIS A 217 16.50 -11.67 -5.98
C HIS A 217 16.82 -12.52 -4.76
N PHE A 218 15.89 -13.33 -4.25
CA PHE A 218 16.06 -14.12 -3.03
C PHE A 218 17.33 -14.98 -3.06
N GLY A 219 17.73 -15.47 -4.24
CA GLY A 219 18.98 -16.22 -4.43
C GLY A 219 20.24 -15.50 -3.90
N ARG A 220 20.21 -14.17 -3.72
CA ARG A 220 21.30 -13.42 -3.10
C ARG A 220 21.47 -13.68 -1.61
N MET A 221 20.44 -14.14 -0.91
CA MET A 221 20.53 -14.56 0.49
C MET A 221 21.59 -15.64 0.68
N TYR A 222 21.81 -16.51 -0.32
CA TYR A 222 22.86 -17.55 -0.28
C TYR A 222 24.29 -16.99 -0.37
N LYS A 223 24.46 -15.74 -0.79
CA LYS A 223 25.76 -15.05 -0.77
C LYS A 223 26.01 -14.31 0.54
N SER A 224 25.03 -14.25 1.42
CA SER A 224 25.16 -13.70 2.77
C SER A 224 25.90 -14.67 3.69
N GLY A 225 26.24 -14.22 4.90
CA GLY A 225 26.84 -15.03 5.95
C GLY A 225 25.83 -15.69 6.90
N HIS A 226 24.54 -15.76 6.55
CA HIS A 226 23.51 -16.35 7.39
C HIS A 226 23.72 -17.85 7.60
N ASN A 227 23.45 -18.34 8.81
CA ASN A 227 23.55 -19.76 9.12
C ASN A 227 22.34 -20.56 8.58
N ILE A 228 22.43 -21.88 8.61
CA ILE A 228 21.41 -22.79 8.04
C ILE A 228 20.03 -22.58 8.70
N ILE A 229 19.98 -22.37 10.02
CA ILE A 229 18.73 -22.16 10.75
C ILE A 229 18.05 -20.85 10.30
N ARG A 230 18.83 -19.77 10.20
CA ARG A 230 18.34 -18.48 9.70
C ARG A 230 17.85 -18.62 8.26
N MET A 231 18.62 -19.29 7.41
CA MET A 231 18.24 -19.55 6.03
C MET A 231 16.94 -20.33 5.93
N PHE A 232 16.70 -21.33 6.78
CA PHE A 232 15.43 -22.06 6.84
C PHE A 232 14.24 -21.12 7.11
N PHE A 233 14.32 -20.27 8.13
CA PHE A 233 13.25 -19.30 8.42
C PHE A 233 13.08 -18.24 7.32
N LEU A 234 14.17 -17.81 6.66
CA LEU A 234 14.07 -16.91 5.51
C LEU A 234 13.34 -17.56 4.32
N HIS A 235 13.43 -18.89 4.14
CA HIS A 235 12.62 -19.61 3.14
C HIS A 235 11.15 -19.68 3.54
N ILE A 236 10.84 -19.91 4.82
CA ILE A 236 9.45 -19.84 5.30
C ILE A 236 8.87 -18.45 5.00
N GLN A 237 9.63 -17.39 5.30
CA GLN A 237 9.20 -16.03 4.99
C GLN A 237 9.08 -15.77 3.49
N MET A 238 9.97 -16.34 2.67
CA MET A 238 9.85 -16.28 1.21
C MET A 238 8.54 -16.91 0.74
N LEU A 239 8.20 -18.10 1.23
CA LEU A 239 6.94 -18.78 0.90
C LEU A 239 5.74 -17.94 1.34
N TYR A 240 5.76 -17.41 2.57
CA TYR A 240 4.74 -16.48 3.06
C TYR A 240 4.56 -15.27 2.14
N ASN A 241 5.66 -14.65 1.68
CA ASN A 241 5.62 -13.52 0.76
C ASN A 241 5.10 -13.90 -0.64
N VAL A 242 5.38 -15.11 -1.13
CA VAL A 242 4.81 -15.63 -2.37
C VAL A 242 3.30 -15.76 -2.24
N PHE A 243 2.79 -16.39 -1.17
CA PHE A 243 1.36 -16.51 -0.91
C PHE A 243 0.70 -15.13 -0.81
N ASN A 244 1.28 -14.21 -0.04
CA ASN A 244 0.75 -12.85 0.07
C ASN A 244 0.71 -12.11 -1.28
N THR A 245 1.70 -12.31 -2.15
CA THR A 245 1.72 -11.71 -3.48
C THR A 245 0.59 -12.24 -4.34
N ILE A 246 0.35 -13.56 -4.31
CA ILE A 246 -0.75 -14.21 -5.04
C ILE A 246 -2.11 -13.73 -4.50
N LEU A 247 -2.30 -13.72 -3.18
CA LEU A 247 -3.53 -13.25 -2.55
C LEU A 247 -3.80 -11.77 -2.85
N THR A 248 -2.77 -10.93 -2.82
CA THR A 248 -2.90 -9.51 -3.19
C THR A 248 -3.32 -9.35 -4.65
N TRP A 249 -2.73 -10.15 -5.56
CA TRP A 249 -3.06 -10.12 -6.99
C TRP A 249 -4.52 -10.49 -7.26
N PHE A 250 -5.03 -11.52 -6.61
CA PHE A 250 -6.40 -12.01 -6.79
C PHE A 250 -7.42 -11.43 -5.80
N SER A 251 -7.01 -10.47 -4.96
CA SER A 251 -7.84 -9.91 -3.89
C SER A 251 -9.16 -9.33 -4.41
N LEU A 252 -9.19 -8.74 -5.61
CA LEU A 252 -10.39 -8.16 -6.19
C LEU A 252 -11.46 -9.24 -6.46
N ALA A 253 -11.06 -10.33 -7.12
CA ALA A 253 -11.94 -11.47 -7.36
C ALA A 253 -12.36 -12.16 -6.06
N SER A 254 -11.40 -12.43 -5.16
CA SER A 254 -11.68 -13.07 -3.88
C SER A 254 -12.70 -12.30 -3.04
N TYR A 255 -12.62 -10.96 -3.03
CA TYR A 255 -13.55 -10.12 -2.26
C TYR A 255 -14.96 -10.12 -2.86
N TRP A 256 -15.06 -10.02 -4.19
CA TRP A 256 -16.33 -10.14 -4.91
C TRP A 256 -16.99 -11.51 -4.69
N LEU A 257 -16.21 -12.58 -4.82
CA LEU A 257 -16.68 -13.96 -4.62
C LEU A 257 -17.15 -14.17 -3.19
N THR A 258 -16.36 -13.76 -2.20
CA THR A 258 -16.73 -13.88 -0.78
C THR A 258 -18.05 -13.14 -0.50
N THR A 259 -18.20 -11.92 -1.01
CA THR A 259 -19.43 -11.12 -0.89
C THR A 259 -20.62 -11.85 -1.50
N THR A 260 -20.47 -12.35 -2.72
CA THR A 260 -21.54 -13.01 -3.48
C THR A 260 -21.95 -14.34 -2.83
N VAL A 261 -20.97 -15.16 -2.45
CA VAL A 261 -21.19 -16.48 -1.84
C VAL A 261 -21.87 -16.34 -0.48
N ILE A 262 -21.44 -15.42 0.37
CA ILE A 262 -22.10 -15.19 1.68
C ILE A 262 -23.55 -14.77 1.49
N MET A 263 -23.81 -13.82 0.59
CA MET A 263 -25.17 -13.38 0.26
C MET A 263 -26.03 -14.55 -0.27
N ASP A 264 -25.48 -15.41 -1.13
CA ASP A 264 -26.23 -16.54 -1.69
C ASP A 264 -26.51 -17.64 -0.67
N LEU A 265 -25.53 -17.97 0.18
CA LEU A 265 -25.69 -18.97 1.24
C LEU A 265 -26.81 -18.61 2.21
N VAL A 266 -26.97 -17.32 2.51
CA VAL A 266 -27.97 -16.82 3.47
C VAL A 266 -29.30 -16.47 2.79
N GLY A 267 -29.22 -15.91 1.59
CA GLY A 267 -30.36 -15.28 0.95
C GLY A 267 -31.13 -16.15 -0.03
N THR A 268 -30.52 -17.18 -0.61
CA THR A 268 -31.17 -18.04 -1.61
C THR A 268 -31.85 -19.23 -0.93
N PRO A 269 -33.20 -19.33 -0.97
CA PRO A 269 -33.91 -20.43 -0.33
C PRO A 269 -33.44 -21.78 -0.87
N SER A 270 -32.94 -22.63 0.02
CA SER A 270 -32.44 -23.96 -0.31
C SER A 270 -32.69 -24.90 0.87
N GLU A 271 -32.56 -26.21 0.64
CA GLU A 271 -32.67 -27.21 1.71
C GLU A 271 -31.68 -26.93 2.84
N SER A 272 -30.47 -26.47 2.49
CA SER A 272 -29.43 -26.11 3.44
C SER A 272 -29.79 -24.91 4.32
N ASN A 273 -30.79 -24.09 3.96
CA ASN A 273 -31.33 -23.01 4.79
C ASN A 273 -32.76 -23.18 5.29
N GLY A 274 -33.30 -24.40 5.21
CA GLY A 274 -34.68 -24.67 5.60
C GLY A 274 -35.67 -23.89 4.75
N ASN A 275 -35.30 -23.59 3.49
CA ASN A 275 -36.07 -22.81 2.53
C ASN A 275 -36.42 -21.38 3.00
N LYS A 276 -35.57 -20.76 3.83
CA LYS A 276 -35.72 -19.40 4.34
C LYS A 276 -34.63 -18.48 3.78
N GLY A 277 -35.00 -17.28 3.36
CA GLY A 277 -34.05 -16.21 3.03
C GLY A 277 -33.93 -15.21 4.18
N PHE A 278 -32.71 -14.81 4.54
CA PHE A 278 -32.44 -13.77 5.54
C PHE A 278 -31.72 -12.57 4.89
N PRO A 279 -32.02 -11.31 5.28
CA PRO A 279 -32.85 -10.92 6.42
C PRO A 279 -34.33 -10.65 6.11
N PHE A 280 -34.74 -10.58 4.84
CA PHE A 280 -36.07 -10.09 4.44
C PHE A 280 -37.07 -11.18 4.04
N GLY A 281 -36.79 -12.44 4.36
CA GLY A 281 -37.66 -13.57 4.02
C GLY A 281 -37.40 -14.18 2.64
N LYS A 282 -38.16 -15.23 2.31
CA LYS A 282 -37.95 -16.10 1.13
C LYS A 282 -37.99 -15.37 -0.21
N SER A 283 -38.89 -14.39 -0.36
CA SER A 283 -39.15 -13.74 -1.65
C SER A 283 -38.36 -12.44 -1.84
N ALA A 284 -38.23 -11.61 -0.80
CA ALA A 284 -37.58 -10.30 -0.93
C ALA A 284 -36.05 -10.38 -0.91
N THR A 285 -35.49 -11.30 -0.13
CA THR A 285 -34.02 -11.40 0.05
C THR A 285 -33.27 -11.70 -1.25
N PRO A 286 -33.67 -12.69 -2.09
CA PRO A 286 -32.97 -12.96 -3.35
C PRO A 286 -32.98 -11.75 -4.30
N ILE A 287 -34.08 -11.02 -4.33
CA ILE A 287 -34.24 -9.81 -5.16
C ILE A 287 -33.29 -8.72 -4.67
N ILE A 288 -33.28 -8.45 -3.36
CA ILE A 288 -32.41 -7.43 -2.76
C ILE A 288 -30.93 -7.81 -2.96
N ASN A 289 -30.55 -9.07 -2.73
CA ASN A 289 -29.18 -9.54 -2.97
C ASN A 289 -28.76 -9.34 -4.42
N THR A 290 -29.64 -9.65 -5.37
CA THR A 290 -29.39 -9.44 -6.79
C THR A 290 -29.17 -7.96 -7.11
N ILE A 291 -30.01 -7.07 -6.57
CA ILE A 291 -29.85 -5.61 -6.73
C ILE A 291 -28.52 -5.15 -6.12
N VAL A 292 -28.19 -5.58 -4.90
CA VAL A 292 -26.94 -5.21 -4.22
C VAL A 292 -25.72 -5.67 -5.01
N LYS A 293 -25.74 -6.90 -5.56
CA LYS A 293 -24.67 -7.42 -6.43
C LYS A 293 -24.49 -6.56 -7.68
N TYR A 294 -25.56 -6.18 -8.37
CA TYR A 294 -25.46 -5.30 -9.55
C TYR A 294 -24.98 -3.89 -9.18
N VAL A 295 -25.45 -3.32 -8.07
CA VAL A 295 -24.97 -2.03 -7.56
C VAL A 295 -23.47 -2.10 -7.23
N TYR A 296 -23.02 -3.18 -6.58
CA TYR A 296 -21.61 -3.41 -6.29
C TYR A 296 -20.77 -3.44 -7.58
N LEU A 297 -21.18 -4.22 -8.58
CA LEU A 297 -20.46 -4.32 -9.86
C LEU A 297 -20.47 -2.99 -10.63
N GLY A 298 -21.60 -2.27 -10.62
CA GLY A 298 -21.71 -0.94 -11.21
C GLY A 298 -20.77 0.07 -10.55
N LEU A 299 -20.67 0.05 -9.22
CA LEU A 299 -19.73 0.89 -8.47
C LEU A 299 -18.27 0.48 -8.67
N LEU A 300 -17.99 -0.82 -8.80
CA LEU A 300 -16.67 -1.31 -9.13
C LEU A 300 -16.25 -0.83 -10.53
N LEU A 301 -17.14 -0.92 -11.51
CA LEU A 301 -16.92 -0.36 -12.84
C LEU A 301 -16.69 1.15 -12.79
N LEU A 302 -17.46 1.88 -11.98
CA LEU A 302 -17.24 3.30 -11.73
C LEU A 302 -15.84 3.57 -11.17
N GLN A 303 -15.28 2.71 -10.31
CA GLN A 303 -13.91 2.88 -9.81
C GLN A 303 -12.88 2.80 -10.94
N PHE A 304 -13.05 1.89 -11.91
CA PHE A 304 -12.16 1.83 -13.08
C PHE A 304 -12.27 3.09 -13.93
N ILE A 305 -13.48 3.60 -14.16
CA ILE A 305 -13.71 4.85 -14.91
C ILE A 305 -13.04 6.04 -14.21
N LEU A 306 -13.28 6.19 -12.90
CA LEU A 306 -12.71 7.27 -12.11
C LEU A 306 -11.18 7.17 -12.02
N ALA A 307 -10.64 5.97 -11.85
CA ALA A 307 -9.21 5.74 -11.69
C ALA A 307 -8.41 6.01 -12.97
N LEU A 308 -8.99 5.77 -14.14
CA LEU A 308 -8.37 6.04 -15.43
C LEU A 308 -8.59 7.48 -15.92
N GLY A 309 -9.73 8.09 -15.57
CA GLY A 309 -10.13 9.40 -16.08
C GLY A 309 -9.71 10.59 -15.20
N ASN A 310 -9.74 10.46 -13.88
CA ASN A 310 -9.63 11.61 -12.97
C ASN A 310 -8.69 11.38 -11.79
N ARG A 311 -8.07 12.47 -11.29
CA ARG A 311 -7.37 12.44 -10.00
C ARG A 311 -8.39 12.45 -8.85
N PRO A 312 -8.12 11.76 -7.71
CA PRO A 312 -9.03 11.73 -6.56
C PRO A 312 -9.41 13.11 -6.02
N LYS A 313 -8.49 14.09 -6.13
CA LYS A 313 -8.74 15.48 -5.74
C LYS A 313 -9.83 16.16 -6.59
N GLY A 314 -10.00 15.76 -7.85
CA GLY A 314 -10.99 16.31 -8.78
C GLY A 314 -12.36 15.63 -8.72
N SER A 315 -12.45 14.41 -8.17
CA SER A 315 -13.71 13.64 -8.08
C SER A 315 -14.02 13.19 -6.65
N ARG A 316 -13.78 14.08 -5.67
CA ARG A 316 -13.88 13.76 -4.24
C ARG A 316 -15.24 13.18 -3.86
N PHE A 317 -16.32 13.76 -4.39
CA PHE A 317 -17.68 13.33 -4.08
C PHE A 317 -17.96 11.91 -4.58
N SER A 318 -17.58 11.59 -5.83
CA SER A 318 -17.77 10.25 -6.39
C SER A 318 -17.02 9.18 -5.61
N TYR A 319 -15.77 9.46 -5.21
CA TYR A 319 -15.01 8.54 -4.35
C TYR A 319 -15.64 8.43 -2.96
N LEU A 320 -16.06 9.54 -2.33
CA LEU A 320 -16.72 9.50 -1.02
C LEU A 320 -18.02 8.68 -1.06
N THR A 321 -18.87 8.90 -2.06
CA THR A 321 -20.10 8.12 -2.26
C THR A 321 -19.78 6.64 -2.43
N SER A 322 -18.74 6.31 -3.20
CA SER A 322 -18.31 4.92 -3.37
C SER A 322 -17.87 4.30 -2.04
N PHE A 323 -17.10 5.02 -1.21
CA PHE A 323 -16.70 4.57 0.13
C PHE A 323 -17.90 4.28 1.03
N VAL A 324 -18.90 5.18 1.02
CA VAL A 324 -20.12 5.02 1.84
C VAL A 324 -20.94 3.82 1.37
N VAL A 325 -21.20 3.69 0.06
CA VAL A 325 -22.03 2.60 -0.45
C VAL A 325 -21.32 1.25 -0.29
N PHE A 326 -20.03 1.15 -0.59
CA PHE A 326 -19.27 -0.07 -0.31
C PHE A 326 -19.26 -0.42 1.17
N GLY A 327 -19.24 0.58 2.06
CA GLY A 327 -19.33 0.35 3.50
C GLY A 327 -20.70 -0.14 3.96
N ILE A 328 -21.79 0.36 3.38
CA ILE A 328 -23.15 -0.14 3.65
C ILE A 328 -23.29 -1.60 3.19
N ILE A 329 -22.81 -1.91 1.98
CA ILE A 329 -22.79 -3.30 1.48
C ILE A 329 -21.94 -4.17 2.39
N GLN A 330 -20.82 -3.66 2.88
CA GLN A 330 -19.94 -4.39 3.79
C GLN A 330 -20.60 -4.69 5.14
N ILE A 331 -21.36 -3.75 5.71
CA ILE A 331 -22.17 -4.01 6.91
C ILE A 331 -23.18 -5.12 6.63
N TYR A 332 -23.86 -5.07 5.48
CA TYR A 332 -24.83 -6.09 5.09
C TYR A 332 -24.18 -7.49 5.04
N VAL A 333 -23.02 -7.62 4.37
CA VAL A 333 -22.26 -8.88 4.31
C VAL A 333 -21.79 -9.35 5.69
N VAL A 334 -21.36 -8.43 6.56
CA VAL A 334 -20.94 -8.78 7.92
C VAL A 334 -22.12 -9.30 8.75
N VAL A 335 -23.30 -8.70 8.61
CA VAL A 335 -24.53 -9.18 9.27
C VAL A 335 -24.93 -10.55 8.75
N ASP A 336 -24.88 -10.78 7.44
CA ASP A 336 -25.15 -12.09 6.83
C ASP A 336 -24.14 -13.15 7.31
N ALA A 337 -22.85 -12.78 7.37
CA ALA A 337 -21.81 -13.67 7.90
C ALA A 337 -22.06 -14.01 9.38
N LEU A 338 -22.39 -13.04 10.22
CA LEU A 338 -22.74 -13.28 11.62
C LEU A 338 -24.01 -14.15 11.76
N TYR A 339 -24.97 -14.00 10.86
CA TYR A 339 -26.15 -14.86 10.83
C TYR A 339 -25.79 -16.31 10.48
N LEU A 340 -24.92 -16.55 9.48
CA LEU A 340 -24.43 -17.91 9.17
C LEU A 340 -23.77 -18.55 10.39
N VAL A 341 -23.00 -17.76 11.12
CA VAL A 341 -22.28 -18.18 12.32
C VAL A 341 -23.27 -18.59 13.41
N VAL A 342 -24.20 -17.71 13.76
CA VAL A 342 -25.23 -18.00 14.78
C VAL A 342 -26.04 -19.23 14.39
N ARG A 343 -26.39 -19.36 13.11
CA ARG A 343 -27.14 -20.49 12.59
C ARG A 343 -26.35 -21.80 12.66
N ALA A 344 -25.06 -21.75 12.35
CA ALA A 344 -24.17 -22.90 12.50
C ALA A 344 -24.09 -23.39 13.97
N PHE A 345 -24.23 -22.49 14.94
CA PHE A 345 -24.26 -22.87 16.36
C PHE A 345 -25.65 -23.23 16.90
N THR A 346 -26.73 -22.77 16.26
CA THR A 346 -28.10 -23.00 16.75
C THR A 346 -28.73 -24.28 16.18
N ASN A 347 -28.27 -24.76 15.02
CA ASN A 347 -28.76 -26.02 14.46
C ASN A 347 -28.13 -27.20 15.21
N SER A 348 -28.97 -28.00 15.88
CA SER A 348 -28.58 -29.15 16.72
C SER A 348 -27.73 -30.19 15.98
N ASP A 349 -27.98 -30.39 14.68
CA ASP A 349 -27.28 -31.37 13.84
C ASP A 349 -25.85 -30.92 13.45
N ALA A 350 -25.51 -29.64 13.63
CA ALA A 350 -24.21 -29.10 13.24
C ALA A 350 -23.14 -29.26 14.33
N ILE A 351 -23.53 -29.33 15.61
CA ILE A 351 -22.64 -29.48 16.78
C ILE A 351 -22.76 -30.89 17.37
N ASP A 352 -22.76 -31.93 16.54
CA ASP A 352 -22.59 -33.30 17.05
C ASP A 352 -21.10 -33.66 17.08
N PHE A 353 -20.38 -33.07 18.04
CA PHE A 353 -18.98 -33.42 18.29
C PHE A 353 -18.93 -34.68 19.15
N VAL A 354 -18.31 -35.74 18.61
CA VAL A 354 -18.06 -36.97 19.36
C VAL A 354 -16.99 -36.65 20.41
N THR A 355 -17.41 -36.47 21.67
CA THR A 355 -16.53 -36.09 22.80
C THR A 355 -16.21 -37.26 23.73
N ASP A 356 -16.90 -38.39 23.55
CA ASP A 356 -16.92 -39.57 24.40
C ASP A 356 -16.09 -40.75 23.84
N GLN A 357 -15.72 -40.72 22.55
CA GLN A 357 -14.98 -41.81 21.88
C GLN A 357 -13.48 -41.52 21.64
N GLY A 358 -12.92 -40.56 22.39
CA GLY A 358 -11.50 -40.22 22.35
C GLY A 358 -11.11 -39.21 21.26
N VAL A 359 -9.85 -38.74 21.33
CA VAL A 359 -9.34 -37.60 20.54
C VAL A 359 -9.39 -37.84 19.02
N GLY A 360 -9.23 -39.09 18.57
CA GLY A 360 -9.24 -39.43 17.14
C GLY A 360 -10.61 -39.25 16.49
N GLU A 361 -11.68 -39.73 17.14
CA GLU A 361 -13.06 -39.57 16.65
C GLU A 361 -13.56 -38.14 16.83
N PHE A 362 -13.11 -37.45 17.88
CA PHE A 362 -13.33 -36.00 18.01
C PHE A 362 -12.75 -35.23 16.81
N LEU A 363 -11.47 -35.47 16.45
CA LEU A 363 -10.85 -34.78 15.31
C LEU A 363 -11.55 -35.09 13.99
N LYS A 364 -11.99 -36.35 13.77
CA LYS A 364 -12.76 -36.71 12.57
C LYS A 364 -14.11 -35.99 12.51
N SER A 365 -14.85 -35.96 13.62
CA SER A 365 -16.13 -35.24 13.68
C SER A 365 -15.95 -33.73 13.49
N PHE A 366 -14.91 -33.15 14.11
CA PHE A 366 -14.59 -31.73 14.05
C PHE A 366 -14.14 -31.25 12.67
N PHE A 367 -13.32 -32.04 11.95
CA PHE A 367 -12.85 -31.71 10.60
C PHE A 367 -13.70 -32.32 9.47
N SER A 368 -14.87 -32.87 9.79
CA SER A 368 -15.80 -33.37 8.76
C SER A 368 -16.29 -32.23 7.86
N SER A 369 -16.48 -32.49 6.57
CA SER A 369 -16.89 -31.50 5.56
C SER A 369 -18.27 -30.88 5.80
N SER A 370 -19.08 -31.51 6.66
CA SER A 370 -20.42 -31.07 7.06
C SER A 370 -20.51 -30.55 8.51
N GLY A 371 -19.42 -30.61 9.29
CA GLY A 371 -19.43 -30.31 10.72
C GLY A 371 -19.26 -28.83 11.04
N ALA A 372 -19.82 -28.38 12.19
CA ALA A 372 -19.63 -27.02 12.69
C ALA A 372 -18.15 -26.66 12.93
N GLY A 373 -17.24 -27.63 13.07
CA GLY A 373 -15.82 -27.38 13.33
C GLY A 373 -15.12 -26.57 12.24
N ILE A 374 -15.44 -26.77 10.96
CA ILE A 374 -14.89 -25.95 9.86
C ILE A 374 -15.38 -24.50 9.97
N ILE A 375 -16.64 -24.30 10.34
CA ILE A 375 -17.22 -22.97 10.53
C ILE A 375 -16.59 -22.26 11.73
N ILE A 376 -16.37 -23.00 12.83
CA ILE A 376 -15.65 -22.50 14.02
C ILE A 376 -14.22 -22.10 13.66
N ILE A 377 -13.50 -22.91 12.89
CA ILE A 377 -12.14 -22.57 12.43
C ILE A 377 -12.17 -21.31 11.57
N ALA A 378 -13.11 -21.21 10.62
CA ALA A 378 -13.24 -20.04 9.75
C ALA A 378 -13.52 -18.75 10.55
N LEU A 379 -14.41 -18.82 11.53
CA LEU A 379 -14.70 -17.75 12.48
C LEU A 379 -13.51 -17.34 13.33
N ALA A 380 -12.85 -18.32 13.94
CA ALA A 380 -11.69 -18.11 14.77
C ALA A 380 -10.57 -17.49 13.93
N ALA A 381 -10.40 -17.89 12.66
CA ALA A 381 -9.42 -17.32 11.76
C ALA A 381 -9.78 -15.89 11.30
N THR A 382 -11.07 -15.61 11.03
CA THR A 382 -11.50 -14.33 10.45
C THR A 382 -11.64 -13.22 11.50
N PHE A 383 -12.15 -13.54 12.69
CA PHE A 383 -12.41 -12.57 13.75
C PHE A 383 -11.61 -12.87 15.01
N GLY A 384 -11.59 -14.13 15.45
CA GLY A 384 -10.97 -14.54 16.72
C GLY A 384 -9.47 -14.25 16.78
N LEU A 385 -8.75 -14.45 15.68
CA LEU A 385 -7.30 -14.31 15.63
C LEU A 385 -6.85 -12.90 15.97
N TYR A 386 -7.53 -11.87 15.46
CA TYR A 386 -7.21 -10.48 15.80
C TYR A 386 -7.45 -10.19 17.29
N PHE A 387 -8.55 -10.67 17.86
CA PHE A 387 -8.78 -10.52 19.30
C PHE A 387 -7.70 -11.24 20.12
N VAL A 388 -7.47 -12.53 19.86
CA VAL A 388 -6.49 -13.34 20.58
C VAL A 388 -5.10 -12.73 20.50
N ALA A 389 -4.65 -12.36 19.29
CA ALA A 389 -3.35 -11.75 19.09
C ALA A 389 -3.22 -10.42 19.85
N SER A 390 -4.25 -9.58 19.84
CA SER A 390 -4.23 -8.29 20.51
C SER A 390 -4.24 -8.40 22.04
N PHE A 391 -4.93 -9.39 22.59
CA PHE A 391 -4.86 -9.72 24.01
C PHE A 391 -3.51 -10.31 24.41
N MET A 392 -2.95 -11.25 23.62
CA MET A 392 -1.61 -11.79 23.85
C MET A 392 -0.54 -10.70 23.75
N TYR A 393 -0.74 -9.69 22.90
CA TYR A 393 0.15 -8.54 22.78
C TYR A 393 -0.04 -7.51 23.90
N LEU A 394 -1.02 -7.67 24.79
CA LEU A 394 -1.35 -6.76 25.89
C LEU A 394 -1.75 -5.33 25.41
N ASP A 395 -2.38 -5.22 24.24
CA ASP A 395 -2.92 -3.94 23.72
C ASP A 395 -4.21 -4.14 22.92
N PRO A 396 -5.35 -4.52 23.54
CA PRO A 396 -6.57 -4.89 22.84
C PRO A 396 -7.45 -3.71 22.39
N TRP A 397 -7.13 -2.47 22.77
CA TRP A 397 -8.06 -1.33 22.65
C TRP A 397 -8.51 -0.99 21.24
N HIS A 398 -7.67 -1.26 20.24
CA HIS A 398 -8.00 -1.03 18.83
C HIS A 398 -9.11 -1.97 18.32
N MET A 399 -9.32 -3.12 18.97
CA MET A 399 -10.43 -4.03 18.65
C MET A 399 -11.80 -3.43 18.98
N PHE A 400 -11.87 -2.48 19.92
CA PHE A 400 -13.13 -1.85 20.32
C PHE A 400 -13.31 -0.48 19.70
N THR A 401 -12.22 0.27 19.57
CA THR A 401 -12.26 1.66 19.10
C THR A 401 -12.15 1.81 17.60
N SER A 402 -11.49 0.87 16.92
CA SER A 402 -11.05 1.03 15.53
C SER A 402 -11.54 -0.07 14.60
N PHE A 403 -11.70 -1.30 15.12
CA PHE A 403 -12.13 -2.46 14.33
C PHE A 403 -13.49 -2.28 13.62
N PRO A 404 -14.54 -1.71 14.23
CA PRO A 404 -15.80 -1.50 13.52
C PRO A 404 -15.66 -0.59 12.29
N ALA A 405 -14.87 0.49 12.43
CA ALA A 405 -14.58 1.39 11.32
C ALA A 405 -13.74 0.71 10.23
N TYR A 406 -12.75 -0.12 10.62
CA TYR A 406 -11.98 -0.94 9.69
C TYR A 406 -12.87 -1.89 8.90
N MET A 407 -13.75 -2.63 9.57
CA MET A 407 -14.72 -3.53 8.92
C MET A 407 -15.60 -2.77 7.94
N PHE A 408 -16.07 -1.57 8.27
CA PHE A 408 -16.86 -0.74 7.36
C PHE A 408 -16.11 -0.38 6.07
N VAL A 409 -14.86 0.06 6.18
CA VAL A 409 -14.10 0.52 5.00
C VAL A 409 -13.40 -0.61 4.24
N GLN A 410 -13.37 -1.83 4.76
CA GLN A 410 -12.61 -2.96 4.20
C GLN A 410 -12.93 -3.22 2.72
N SER A 411 -14.21 -3.13 2.33
CA SER A 411 -14.62 -3.28 0.92
C SER A 411 -13.99 -2.19 0.03
N SER A 412 -13.88 -0.96 0.53
CA SER A 412 -13.24 0.14 -0.21
C SER A 412 -11.73 -0.03 -0.34
N TYR A 413 -11.08 -0.75 0.58
CA TYR A 413 -9.64 -1.04 0.47
C TYR A 413 -9.35 -1.88 -0.77
N ILE A 414 -10.21 -2.85 -1.06
CA ILE A 414 -10.05 -3.67 -2.26
C ILE A 414 -10.62 -2.96 -3.48
N ASN A 415 -11.89 -2.56 -3.45
CA ASN A 415 -12.57 -2.09 -4.66
C ASN A 415 -12.16 -0.68 -5.09
N VAL A 416 -11.80 0.20 -4.16
CA VAL A 416 -11.40 1.58 -4.48
C VAL A 416 -9.89 1.70 -4.52
N LEU A 417 -9.19 1.31 -3.44
CA LEU A 417 -7.74 1.55 -3.35
C LEU A 417 -6.93 0.66 -4.29
N ASN A 418 -7.19 -0.66 -4.35
CA ASN A 418 -6.44 -1.54 -5.25
C ASN A 418 -6.73 -1.19 -6.72
N VAL A 419 -7.99 -0.97 -7.08
CA VAL A 419 -8.35 -0.56 -8.45
C VAL A 419 -7.64 0.74 -8.82
N TYR A 420 -7.65 1.75 -7.94
CA TYR A 420 -6.94 2.99 -8.20
C TYR A 420 -5.43 2.79 -8.31
N ALA A 421 -4.85 1.97 -7.43
CA ALA A 421 -3.42 1.68 -7.40
C ALA A 421 -2.94 1.00 -8.69
N PHE A 422 -3.56 -0.12 -9.07
CA PHE A 422 -3.25 -0.87 -10.28
C PHE A 422 -3.50 -0.03 -11.55
N SER A 423 -4.59 0.74 -11.59
CA SER A 423 -4.91 1.66 -12.70
C SER A 423 -3.94 2.84 -12.82
N ASN A 424 -3.11 3.12 -11.81
CA ASN A 424 -2.19 4.26 -11.79
C ASN A 424 -0.72 3.87 -11.62
N TRP A 425 -0.31 2.69 -12.12
CA TRP A 425 1.10 2.26 -12.10
C TRP A 425 2.08 3.17 -12.84
N HIS A 426 1.61 3.87 -13.87
CA HIS A 426 2.38 4.87 -14.60
C HIS A 426 2.68 6.13 -13.76
N ASP A 427 1.83 6.45 -12.78
CA ASP A 427 2.05 7.56 -11.86
C ASP A 427 3.04 7.12 -10.77
N VAL A 428 4.16 7.83 -10.65
CA VAL A 428 5.19 7.64 -9.62
C VAL A 428 5.38 8.88 -8.75
N SER A 429 4.34 9.71 -8.66
CA SER A 429 4.29 10.84 -7.73
C SER A 429 4.36 10.36 -6.27
N TRP A 430 4.79 11.22 -5.36
CA TRP A 430 4.93 10.88 -3.94
C TRP A 430 3.65 11.15 -3.12
N GLY A 431 2.72 11.98 -3.61
CA GLY A 431 1.42 12.21 -2.97
C GLY A 431 1.46 12.81 -1.56
N THR A 432 2.55 13.49 -1.17
CA THR A 432 2.72 14.08 0.18
C THR A 432 1.91 15.36 0.37
N LYS A 433 1.44 15.63 1.60
CA LYS A 433 0.82 16.91 1.98
C LYS A 433 1.71 18.07 1.52
N GLY A 434 1.18 18.95 0.67
CA GLY A 434 1.86 20.16 0.19
C GLY A 434 2.85 20.01 -0.98
N SER A 435 3.07 18.81 -1.54
CA SER A 435 4.01 18.65 -2.69
C SER A 435 3.40 18.91 -4.06
N ASP A 436 2.08 19.01 -4.15
CA ASP A 436 1.38 19.28 -5.39
C ASP A 436 1.02 20.77 -5.43
N LYS A 437 1.97 21.62 -5.85
CA LYS A 437 1.53 22.85 -6.51
C LYS A 437 0.77 22.40 -7.75
N ALA A 438 -0.51 22.78 -7.85
CA ALA A 438 -1.16 22.76 -9.15
C ALA A 438 -0.26 23.57 -10.08
N ASP A 439 0.09 23.02 -11.25
CA ASP A 439 0.83 23.78 -12.26
C ASP A 439 0.05 25.08 -12.49
N ALA A 440 0.65 26.20 -12.08
CA ALA A 440 0.09 27.50 -12.36
C ALA A 440 0.19 27.66 -13.88
N LEU A 441 -0.96 27.85 -14.53
CA LEU A 441 -0.99 28.30 -15.91
C LEU A 441 -0.14 29.59 -16.01
N PRO A 442 0.65 29.76 -17.09
CA PRO A 442 1.49 30.93 -17.23
C PRO A 442 0.61 32.18 -17.29
N SER A 443 0.53 32.91 -16.18
CA SER A 443 -0.05 34.25 -16.14
C SER A 443 1.04 35.25 -16.49
N ALA A 444 0.82 36.01 -17.57
CA ALA A 444 1.68 37.11 -17.93
C ALA A 444 1.69 38.14 -16.78
N THR A 445 2.88 38.41 -16.22
CA THR A 445 3.09 39.51 -15.28
C THR A 445 3.03 40.82 -16.05
N THR A 446 1.94 41.56 -15.89
CA THR A 446 1.89 42.99 -16.25
C THR A 446 2.06 43.81 -14.97
N THR A 447 3.14 44.58 -14.89
CA THR A 447 3.31 45.62 -13.87
C THR A 447 2.68 46.90 -14.39
N LYS A 448 1.73 47.46 -13.64
CA LYS A 448 1.27 48.84 -13.77
C LYS A 448 1.81 49.59 -12.54
N GLU A 449 2.56 50.66 -12.74
CA GLU A 449 2.87 51.58 -11.65
C GLU A 449 1.69 52.53 -11.39
N ASP A 450 1.64 53.01 -10.14
CA ASP A 450 0.58 53.84 -9.60
C ASP A 450 0.37 55.13 -10.42
N GLY A 451 -0.80 55.23 -11.06
CA GLY A 451 -1.41 56.52 -11.39
C GLY A 451 -1.41 57.01 -12.84
N GLY A 452 -1.08 56.20 -13.86
CA GLY A 452 -1.14 56.62 -15.28
C GLY A 452 -1.79 55.60 -16.22
N LYS A 453 -2.65 56.05 -17.14
CA LYS A 453 -3.44 55.20 -18.08
C LYS A 453 -2.73 54.81 -19.38
N GLU A 454 -1.43 55.03 -19.52
CA GLU A 454 -0.68 54.67 -20.74
C GLU A 454 0.59 53.90 -20.39
N ALA A 455 0.87 52.84 -21.16
CA ALA A 455 2.08 52.05 -21.04
C ALA A 455 3.25 52.86 -21.61
N VAL A 456 4.07 53.44 -20.73
CA VAL A 456 5.31 54.09 -21.13
C VAL A 456 6.37 53.01 -21.34
N ILE A 457 6.93 52.95 -22.55
CA ILE A 457 8.10 52.11 -22.85
C ILE A 457 9.32 52.87 -22.34
N GLU A 458 9.94 52.41 -21.25
CA GLU A 458 11.30 52.82 -20.92
C GLU A 458 12.25 52.22 -21.97
N GLU A 459 12.65 53.04 -22.94
CA GLU A 459 13.79 52.70 -23.79
C GLU A 459 15.06 52.88 -22.95
N ILE A 460 15.57 51.75 -22.46
CA ILE A 460 16.91 51.68 -21.86
C ILE A 460 17.90 52.08 -22.95
N ASP A 461 18.58 53.20 -22.76
CA ASP A 461 19.64 53.69 -23.65
C ASP A 461 20.80 52.68 -23.62
N LYS A 462 20.82 51.77 -24.59
CA LYS A 462 21.84 50.72 -24.71
C LYS A 462 22.97 51.21 -25.63
N PRO A 463 24.24 50.90 -25.32
CA PRO A 463 25.35 51.19 -26.23
C PRO A 463 25.06 50.60 -27.62
N GLN A 464 25.36 51.35 -28.68
CA GLN A 464 25.11 50.96 -30.07
C GLN A 464 25.64 49.56 -30.42
N ALA A 465 26.78 49.16 -29.84
CA ALA A 465 27.37 47.83 -30.04
C ALA A 465 26.46 46.67 -29.55
N ASP A 466 25.71 46.86 -28.47
CA ASP A 466 24.77 45.84 -27.97
C ASP A 466 23.50 45.77 -28.84
N ILE A 467 23.09 46.90 -29.41
CA ILE A 467 21.98 46.98 -30.37
C ILE A 467 22.38 46.24 -31.65
N ASP A 468 23.57 46.52 -32.18
CA ASP A 468 24.08 45.88 -33.39
C ASP A 468 24.27 44.38 -33.20
N SER A 469 24.77 43.94 -32.04
CA SER A 469 24.91 42.51 -31.72
C SER A 469 23.57 41.80 -31.61
N GLN A 470 22.57 42.42 -30.98
CA GLN A 470 21.22 41.87 -30.89
C GLN A 470 20.53 41.86 -32.26
N PHE A 471 20.75 42.89 -33.07
CA PHE A 471 20.24 42.97 -34.43
C PHE A 471 20.86 41.88 -35.31
N GLU A 472 22.18 41.70 -35.26
CA GLU A 472 22.88 40.64 -36.00
C GLU A 472 22.39 39.25 -35.58
N ALA A 473 22.23 39.00 -34.27
CA ALA A 473 21.69 37.74 -33.77
C ALA A 473 20.24 37.50 -34.23
N THR A 474 19.44 38.56 -34.28
CA THR A 474 18.04 38.50 -34.74
C THR A 474 17.95 38.25 -36.24
N VAL A 475 18.77 38.94 -37.04
CA VAL A 475 18.87 38.75 -38.49
C VAL A 475 19.38 37.35 -38.83
N LYS A 476 20.40 36.85 -38.11
CA LYS A 476 20.89 35.46 -38.27
C LYS A 476 19.81 34.42 -37.93
N ARG A 477 18.97 34.68 -36.92
CA ARG A 477 17.81 33.84 -36.58
C ARG A 477 16.69 33.94 -37.62
N ALA A 478 16.45 35.12 -38.18
CA ALA A 478 15.41 35.34 -39.19
C ALA A 478 15.79 34.77 -40.57
N LEU A 479 17.08 34.80 -40.91
CA LEU A 479 17.62 34.26 -42.18
C LEU A 479 17.96 32.77 -42.11
N THR A 480 17.91 32.13 -40.94
CA THR A 480 18.14 30.68 -40.84
C THR A 480 16.97 29.96 -41.48
N PRO A 481 17.18 29.13 -42.54
CA PRO A 481 16.10 28.38 -43.16
C PRO A 481 15.43 27.49 -42.11
N TYR A 482 14.09 27.51 -42.07
CA TYR A 482 13.33 26.63 -41.19
C TYR A 482 13.60 25.18 -41.59
N VAL A 483 14.38 24.48 -40.78
CA VAL A 483 14.49 23.03 -40.84
C VAL A 483 13.34 22.50 -40.00
N PRO A 484 12.33 21.83 -40.60
CA PRO A 484 11.29 21.19 -39.81
C PRO A 484 11.99 20.24 -38.84
N PRO A 485 11.72 20.35 -37.52
CA PRO A 485 12.27 19.40 -36.58
C PRO A 485 11.87 18.01 -37.07
N VAL A 486 12.85 17.13 -37.26
CA VAL A 486 12.56 15.73 -37.58
C VAL A 486 11.68 15.22 -36.45
N GLU A 487 10.40 15.01 -36.75
CA GLU A 487 9.47 14.37 -35.83
C GLU A 487 10.02 12.97 -35.59
N LYS A 488 10.78 12.83 -34.51
CA LYS A 488 11.15 11.53 -34.02
C LYS A 488 9.87 10.91 -33.47
N ASP A 489 9.30 9.98 -34.22
CA ASP A 489 8.29 9.01 -33.77
C ASP A 489 8.84 8.05 -32.69
N GLU A 490 9.80 8.51 -31.88
CA GLU A 490 10.24 7.80 -30.70
C GLU A 490 9.13 7.94 -29.65
N LYS A 491 8.42 6.84 -29.35
CA LYS A 491 7.44 6.79 -28.26
C LYS A 491 8.02 7.47 -27.03
N SER A 492 7.32 8.48 -26.52
CA SER A 492 7.76 9.17 -25.32
C SER A 492 7.86 8.16 -24.16
N LEU A 493 8.77 8.41 -23.21
CA LEU A 493 8.86 7.58 -22.00
C LEU A 493 7.52 7.52 -21.24
N ASP A 494 6.74 8.60 -21.30
CA ASP A 494 5.41 8.67 -20.69
C ASP A 494 4.41 7.73 -21.41
N ASP A 495 4.43 7.68 -22.73
CA ASP A 495 3.60 6.74 -23.51
C ASP A 495 3.98 5.29 -23.23
N SER A 496 5.27 5.01 -23.08
CA SER A 496 5.76 3.69 -22.67
C SER A 496 5.22 3.29 -21.30
N TYR A 497 5.16 4.21 -20.33
CA TYR A 497 4.63 3.94 -18.99
C TYR A 497 3.12 3.75 -18.99
N LYS A 498 2.38 4.58 -19.74
CA LYS A 498 0.94 4.40 -19.94
C LYS A 498 0.62 3.08 -20.62
N SER A 499 1.41 2.67 -21.61
CA SER A 499 1.27 1.37 -22.28
C SER A 499 1.54 0.20 -21.34
N PHE A 500 2.59 0.27 -20.51
CA PHE A 500 2.86 -0.73 -19.48
C PHE A 500 1.68 -0.85 -18.49
N ARG A 501 1.18 0.29 -17.99
CA ARG A 501 -0.01 0.31 -17.12
C ARG A 501 -1.16 -0.41 -17.81
N THR A 502 -1.50 -0.05 -19.04
CA THR A 502 -2.64 -0.65 -19.75
C THR A 502 -2.49 -2.17 -19.81
N ARG A 503 -1.32 -2.69 -20.20
CA ARG A 503 -1.07 -4.14 -20.24
C ARG A 503 -1.20 -4.80 -18.86
N LEU A 504 -0.62 -4.18 -17.83
CA LEU A 504 -0.68 -4.70 -16.46
C LEU A 504 -2.12 -4.75 -15.95
N VAL A 505 -2.87 -3.67 -16.10
CA VAL A 505 -4.26 -3.55 -15.65
C VAL A 505 -5.16 -4.50 -16.43
N THR A 506 -4.98 -4.62 -17.74
CA THR A 506 -5.68 -5.60 -18.57
C THR A 506 -5.42 -7.01 -18.05
N LEU A 507 -4.15 -7.40 -17.85
CA LEU A 507 -3.81 -8.73 -17.31
C LEU A 507 -4.42 -8.95 -15.92
N TRP A 508 -4.37 -7.94 -15.05
CA TRP A 508 -4.91 -8.01 -13.69
C TRP A 508 -6.44 -8.15 -13.68
N ILE A 509 -7.16 -7.35 -14.48
CA ILE A 509 -8.62 -7.43 -14.62
C ILE A 509 -9.03 -8.80 -15.17
N PHE A 510 -8.45 -9.23 -16.29
CA PHE A 510 -8.83 -10.49 -16.93
C PHE A 510 -8.46 -11.71 -16.08
N SER A 511 -7.34 -11.71 -15.36
CA SER A 511 -7.01 -12.80 -14.45
C SER A 511 -7.95 -12.87 -13.24
N ASN A 512 -8.35 -11.72 -12.67
CA ASN A 512 -9.35 -11.70 -11.60
C ASN A 512 -10.74 -12.11 -12.11
N ALA A 513 -11.17 -11.61 -13.26
CA ALA A 513 -12.44 -11.99 -13.88
C ALA A 513 -12.46 -13.49 -14.21
N PHE A 514 -11.37 -14.02 -14.76
CA PHE A 514 -11.23 -15.46 -15.04
C PHE A 514 -11.35 -16.29 -13.76
N LEU A 515 -10.66 -15.91 -12.68
CA LEU A 515 -10.79 -16.61 -11.40
C LEU A 515 -12.23 -16.57 -10.87
N ALA A 516 -12.89 -15.41 -10.95
CA ALA A 516 -14.29 -15.28 -10.55
C ALA A 516 -15.19 -16.23 -11.34
N VAL A 517 -15.05 -16.26 -12.67
CA VAL A 517 -15.81 -17.14 -13.55
C VAL A 517 -15.52 -18.61 -13.26
N CYS A 518 -14.25 -18.99 -13.07
CA CYS A 518 -13.88 -20.38 -12.77
C CYS A 518 -14.52 -20.89 -11.47
N ILE A 519 -14.66 -20.03 -10.46
CA ILE A 519 -15.26 -20.39 -9.18
C ILE A 519 -16.79 -20.41 -9.25
N THR A 520 -17.41 -19.51 -10.04
CA THR A 520 -18.88 -19.43 -10.16
C THR A 520 -19.48 -20.37 -11.21
N SER A 521 -18.67 -20.98 -12.07
CA SER A 521 -19.18 -21.85 -13.15
C SER A 521 -19.33 -23.29 -12.67
N ASP A 522 -20.54 -23.85 -12.77
CA ASP A 522 -20.83 -25.25 -12.41
C ASP A 522 -20.21 -26.29 -13.38
N GLY A 523 -19.61 -25.86 -14.49
CA GLY A 523 -18.98 -26.72 -15.49
C GLY A 523 -18.53 -25.95 -16.74
N MET A 524 -17.54 -26.48 -17.47
CA MET A 524 -17.01 -25.87 -18.71
C MET A 524 -18.06 -25.84 -19.85
N ASP A 525 -19.08 -26.69 -19.77
CA ASP A 525 -20.18 -26.78 -20.73
C ASP A 525 -21.20 -25.64 -20.58
N LYS A 526 -21.14 -24.92 -19.45
CA LYS A 526 -21.96 -23.74 -19.11
C LYS A 526 -21.11 -22.45 -19.09
N PHE A 527 -20.06 -22.38 -19.91
CA PHE A 527 -19.22 -21.18 -19.98
C PHE A 527 -20.00 -20.00 -20.61
N GLY A 528 -20.67 -19.21 -19.75
CA GLY A 528 -21.43 -18.02 -20.15
C GLY A 528 -22.36 -17.51 -19.05
N PHE A 529 -22.67 -16.20 -19.05
CA PHE A 529 -23.61 -15.55 -18.15
C PHE A 529 -25.07 -15.97 -18.42
N THR A 530 -25.41 -17.26 -18.30
CA THR A 530 -26.78 -17.74 -18.48
C THR A 530 -27.43 -18.04 -17.15
N VAL A 531 -28.41 -17.20 -16.80
CA VAL A 531 -29.39 -17.43 -15.75
C VAL A 531 -30.30 -18.56 -16.23
N ARG A 532 -30.31 -19.71 -15.53
CA ARG A 532 -31.43 -20.65 -15.65
C ARG A 532 -32.52 -20.19 -14.69
N TYR A 533 -33.66 -19.77 -15.23
CA TYR A 533 -34.92 -19.97 -14.55
C TYR A 533 -35.18 -21.48 -14.59
N SER A 534 -35.11 -22.15 -13.44
CA SER A 534 -35.76 -23.44 -13.26
C SER A 534 -37.26 -23.18 -13.08
N ASP A 535 -38.06 -23.88 -13.88
CA ASP A 535 -39.52 -23.80 -13.96
C ASP A 535 -40.26 -23.75 -12.60
#